data_AF-A0A847KZN2-F1
#
_entry.id   AF-A0A847KZN2-F1
#
_cell.length_a   1.000
_cell.length_b   1.000
_cell.length_c   1.000
_cell.angle_alpha   90.00
_cell.angle_beta   90.00
_cell.angle_gamma   90.00
#
_symmetry.space_group_name_H-M   'P 1'
#
loop_
_entity.id
_entity.type
_entity.pdbx_description
1 polymer ?
#
loop_
_entity_poly.entity_id
_entity_poly.type
_entity_poly.pdbx_seq_one_letter_code
_entity_poly.pdbx_strand_id
1 'polypeptide(L)'
;MEDNSQIIFDKNVVEFVTVAAEFCAFVEQNERVNPKDYVDTLLKILPLLYLKALLLPECERMGFDDPEVHVDEVTYEMIQLNISRILGPDDDYLEVFLPDMAYSDQPIKQWISEGLADIYQDLKNFIFVFQLGFNETMNDALVICKENFEYYWGQKLVNTLRALHNVKFSFNEDDIHLDFM
;
A
#
# COMPACT_ATOMS: atom_id res chain seq x y z
N MET A 1 -9.96 30.69 19.59
CA MET A 1 -10.26 29.73 18.50
C MET A 1 -9.38 30.17 17.35
N GLU A 2 -8.09 29.96 17.53
CA GLU A 2 -7.05 30.43 16.62
C GLU A 2 -6.98 29.45 15.45
N ASP A 3 -7.05 30.04 14.26
CA ASP A 3 -6.74 29.53 12.93
C ASP A 3 -6.02 28.18 12.92
N ASN A 4 -6.80 27.11 12.98
CA ASN A 4 -6.36 25.75 12.67
C ASN A 4 -6.18 25.71 11.15
N SER A 5 -5.17 26.42 10.65
CA SER A 5 -4.82 26.51 9.23
C SER A 5 -4.84 25.08 8.71
N GLN A 6 -5.86 24.77 7.91
CA GLN A 6 -6.45 23.43 7.86
C GLN A 6 -5.35 22.40 7.58
N ILE A 7 -5.13 21.45 8.48
CA ILE A 7 -4.03 20.46 8.42
C ILE A 7 -3.98 19.76 7.05
N ILE A 8 -5.12 19.64 6.38
CA ILE A 8 -5.26 19.15 5.01
C ILE A 8 -4.44 19.92 3.95
N PHE A 9 -3.99 21.15 4.24
CA PHE A 9 -3.11 21.96 3.40
C PHE A 9 -1.64 21.95 3.86
N ASP A 10 -1.31 21.20 4.91
CA ASP A 10 0.06 21.01 5.32
C ASP A 10 0.87 20.40 4.16
N LYS A 11 2.12 20.85 4.02
CA LYS A 11 3.01 20.40 2.94
C LYS A 11 3.16 18.88 2.94
N ASN A 12 3.31 18.25 4.11
CA ASN A 12 3.48 16.81 4.20
C ASN A 12 2.21 16.07 3.78
N VAL A 13 1.03 16.63 4.06
CA VAL A 13 -0.25 16.06 3.59
C VAL A 13 -0.34 16.13 2.07
N VAL A 14 -0.02 17.28 1.45
CA VAL A 14 -0.04 17.42 -0.01
C VAL A 14 0.95 16.46 -0.68
N GLU A 15 2.16 16.32 -0.12
CA GLU A 15 3.16 15.37 -0.61
C GLU A 15 2.70 13.91 -0.44
N PHE A 16 2.05 13.57 0.68
CA PHE A 16 1.48 12.24 0.89
C PHE A 16 0.35 11.94 -0.09
N VAL A 17 -0.60 12.87 -0.29
CA VAL A 17 -1.68 12.75 -1.28
C VAL A 17 -1.12 12.50 -2.67
N THR A 18 -0.06 13.20 -3.04
CA THR A 18 0.60 13.03 -4.35
C THR A 18 1.13 11.61 -4.52
N VAL A 19 1.90 11.10 -3.54
CA VAL A 19 2.49 9.76 -3.62
C VAL A 19 1.43 8.66 -3.53
N ALA A 20 0.40 8.84 -2.70
CA ALA A 20 -0.74 7.93 -2.61
C ALA A 20 -1.49 7.85 -3.95
N ALA A 21 -1.75 9.00 -4.59
CA ALA A 21 -2.40 9.06 -5.89
C ALA A 21 -1.56 8.41 -6.99
N GLU A 22 -0.24 8.62 -7.00
CA GLU A 22 0.67 7.91 -7.91
C GLU A 22 0.64 6.39 -7.68
N PHE A 23 0.59 5.95 -6.42
CA PHE A 23 0.48 4.52 -6.09
C PHE A 23 -0.81 3.93 -6.61
N CYS A 24 -1.96 4.53 -6.29
CA CYS A 24 -3.27 4.06 -6.77
C CYS A 24 -3.32 4.02 -8.30
N ALA A 25 -2.87 5.09 -8.96
CA ALA A 25 -2.82 5.13 -10.43
C ALA A 25 -1.91 4.04 -11.01
N PHE A 26 -0.79 3.75 -10.36
CA PHE A 26 0.14 2.70 -10.80
C PHE A 26 -0.46 1.30 -10.68
N VAL A 27 -1.12 0.96 -9.56
CA VAL A 27 -1.74 -0.37 -9.40
C VAL A 27 -3.03 -0.54 -10.22
N GLU A 28 -3.73 0.57 -10.53
CA GLU A 28 -4.88 0.57 -11.46
C GLU A 28 -4.46 0.39 -12.93
N GLN A 29 -3.22 0.71 -13.29
CA GLN A 29 -2.71 0.59 -14.66
C GLN A 29 -2.32 -0.87 -14.98
N ASN A 30 -3.04 -1.46 -15.93
CA ASN A 30 -2.97 -2.91 -16.21
C ASN A 30 -2.57 -3.24 -17.66
N GLU A 31 -2.03 -2.29 -18.41
CA GLU A 31 -1.64 -2.51 -19.81
C GLU A 31 -0.21 -3.05 -19.92
N ARG A 32 -0.06 -4.33 -20.30
CA ARG A 32 1.19 -4.98 -20.77
C ARG A 32 2.47 -4.51 -20.07
N VAL A 33 2.45 -4.43 -18.75
CA VAL A 33 3.64 -4.08 -17.97
C VAL A 33 4.52 -5.31 -17.87
N ASN A 34 5.81 -5.15 -18.13
CA ASN A 34 6.81 -6.17 -17.86
C ASN A 34 6.88 -6.40 -16.34
N PRO A 35 6.73 -7.65 -15.84
CA PRO A 35 6.75 -7.94 -14.40
C PRO A 35 7.98 -7.39 -13.67
N LYS A 36 9.16 -7.40 -14.32
CA LYS A 36 10.38 -6.83 -13.74
C LYS A 36 10.29 -5.33 -13.53
N ASP A 37 9.75 -4.60 -14.52
CA ASP A 37 9.57 -3.15 -14.43
C ASP A 37 8.48 -2.80 -13.40
N TYR A 38 7.48 -3.67 -13.25
CA TYR A 38 6.42 -3.54 -12.25
C TYR A 38 6.99 -3.64 -10.83
N VAL A 39 7.75 -4.71 -10.54
CA VAL A 39 8.43 -4.92 -9.25
C VAL A 39 9.41 -3.78 -8.96
N ASP A 40 10.19 -3.36 -9.95
CA ASP A 40 11.15 -2.25 -9.83
C ASP A 40 10.51 -0.92 -9.43
N THR A 41 9.29 -0.67 -9.92
CA THR A 41 8.54 0.55 -9.61
C THR A 41 7.92 0.46 -8.22
N LEU A 42 7.34 -0.69 -7.86
CA LEU A 42 6.82 -0.93 -6.51
C LEU A 42 7.90 -0.76 -5.43
N LEU A 43 9.11 -1.27 -5.68
CA LEU A 43 10.26 -1.12 -4.79
C LEU A 43 10.72 0.33 -4.56
N LYS A 44 10.27 1.28 -5.39
CA LYS A 44 10.55 2.72 -5.24
C LYS A 44 9.39 3.47 -4.62
N ILE A 45 8.16 3.17 -5.04
CA ILE A 45 6.97 3.88 -4.59
C ILE A 45 6.59 3.50 -3.16
N LEU A 46 6.71 2.22 -2.77
CA LEU A 46 6.31 1.77 -1.43
C LEU A 46 7.18 2.40 -0.33
N PRO A 47 8.53 2.46 -0.42
CA PRO A 47 9.34 3.15 0.59
C PRO A 47 9.04 4.65 0.67
N LEU A 48 8.78 5.29 -0.48
CA LEU A 48 8.43 6.72 -0.52
C LEU A 48 7.07 6.95 0.16
N LEU A 49 6.06 6.13 -0.15
CA LEU A 49 4.75 6.16 0.46
C LEU A 49 4.82 5.99 1.98
N TYR A 50 5.59 5.00 2.45
CA TYR A 50 5.83 4.76 3.88
C TYR A 50 6.47 5.97 4.55
N LEU A 51 7.50 6.56 3.93
CA LEU A 51 8.13 7.77 4.44
C LEU A 51 7.15 8.94 4.51
N LYS A 52 6.29 9.13 3.49
CA LYS A 52 5.31 10.22 3.50
C LYS A 52 4.23 10.03 4.56
N ALA A 53 3.78 8.80 4.81
CA ALA A 53 2.85 8.50 5.90
C ALA A 53 3.45 8.85 7.27
N LEU A 54 4.73 8.52 7.50
CA LEU A 54 5.43 8.88 8.76
C LEU A 54 5.61 10.39 8.98
N LEU A 55 5.57 11.20 7.92
CA LEU A 55 5.72 12.65 7.98
C LEU A 55 4.37 13.38 8.16
N LEU A 56 3.25 12.64 8.19
CA LEU A 56 1.94 13.24 8.39
C LEU A 56 1.86 13.93 9.77
N PRO A 57 1.30 15.14 9.85
CA PRO A 57 1.11 15.82 11.12
C PRO A 57 0.09 15.09 12.00
N GLU A 58 0.14 15.36 13.30
CA GLU A 58 -0.94 14.96 14.21
C GLU A 58 -2.24 15.67 13.84
N CYS A 59 -3.32 14.91 13.78
CA CYS A 59 -4.67 15.40 13.52
C CYS A 59 -5.69 14.54 14.28
N GLU A 60 -6.83 15.14 14.61
CA GLU A 60 -7.94 14.49 15.30
C GLU A 60 -9.18 14.61 14.44
N ARG A 61 -10.07 13.62 14.52
CA ARG A 61 -11.34 13.65 13.81
C ARG A 61 -12.16 14.88 14.17
N MET A 62 -12.74 15.52 13.16
CA MET A 62 -13.68 16.63 13.29
C MET A 62 -15.13 16.14 13.31
N GLY A 63 -15.45 15.13 12.50
CA GLY A 63 -16.79 14.58 12.34
C GLY A 63 -17.08 13.39 13.27
N PHE A 64 -18.38 13.08 13.40
CA PHE A 64 -18.85 11.87 14.10
C PHE A 64 -19.13 10.70 13.13
N ASP A 65 -19.42 11.01 11.87
CA ASP A 65 -19.76 10.04 10.83
C ASP A 65 -18.51 9.62 10.06
N ASP A 66 -18.40 8.34 9.69
CA ASP A 66 -17.28 7.88 8.88
C ASP A 66 -17.33 8.46 7.46
N PRO A 67 -16.16 8.79 6.87
CA PRO A 67 -16.07 9.21 5.48
C PRO A 67 -16.59 8.15 4.50
N GLU A 68 -16.88 8.58 3.28
CA GLU A 68 -17.35 7.70 2.20
C GLU A 68 -16.31 6.64 1.84
N VAL A 69 -16.77 5.40 1.64
CA VAL A 69 -15.96 4.27 1.18
C VAL A 69 -16.15 4.09 -0.32
N HIS A 70 -15.05 4.12 -1.07
CA HIS A 70 -15.05 4.04 -2.53
C HIS A 70 -14.78 2.63 -3.06
N VAL A 71 -13.85 1.90 -2.42
CA VAL A 71 -13.44 0.57 -2.84
C VAL A 71 -14.42 -0.46 -2.29
N ASP A 72 -15.18 -1.08 -3.19
CA ASP A 72 -16.03 -2.22 -2.90
C ASP A 72 -15.28 -3.55 -3.12
N GLU A 73 -15.93 -4.66 -2.73
CA GLU A 73 -15.37 -6.02 -2.87
C GLU A 73 -15.00 -6.34 -4.32
N VAL A 74 -15.82 -5.93 -5.28
CA VAL A 74 -15.56 -6.16 -6.71
C VAL A 74 -14.32 -5.41 -7.17
N THR A 75 -14.15 -4.15 -6.75
CA THR A 75 -12.97 -3.36 -7.07
C THR A 75 -11.72 -3.95 -6.41
N TYR A 76 -11.83 -4.36 -5.15
CA TYR A 76 -10.75 -5.01 -4.41
C TYR A 76 -10.27 -6.28 -5.13
N GLU A 77 -11.18 -7.22 -5.42
CA GLU A 77 -10.88 -8.49 -6.08
C GLU A 77 -10.28 -8.28 -7.47
N MET A 78 -10.78 -7.27 -8.21
CA MET A 78 -10.25 -6.93 -9.53
C MET A 78 -8.79 -6.48 -9.44
N ILE A 79 -8.46 -5.59 -8.51
CA ILE A 79 -7.09 -5.10 -8.30
C ILE A 79 -6.19 -6.26 -7.88
N GLN A 80 -6.59 -7.05 -6.88
CA GLN A 80 -5.83 -8.21 -6.41
C GLN A 80 -5.54 -9.20 -7.54
N LEU A 81 -6.59 -9.60 -8.29
CA LEU A 81 -6.45 -10.56 -9.39
C LEU A 81 -5.53 -10.06 -10.49
N ASN A 82 -5.59 -8.77 -10.82
CA ASN A 82 -4.74 -8.20 -11.84
C ASN A 82 -3.27 -8.16 -11.43
N ILE A 83 -2.98 -7.79 -10.19
CA ILE A 83 -1.62 -7.81 -9.64
C ILE A 83 -1.08 -9.25 -9.62
N SER A 84 -1.90 -10.20 -9.17
CA SER A 84 -1.54 -11.62 -9.15
C SER A 84 -1.21 -12.15 -10.55
N ARG A 85 -1.94 -11.71 -11.58
CA ARG A 85 -1.64 -12.05 -12.99
C ARG A 85 -0.31 -11.49 -13.48
N ILE A 86 0.09 -10.30 -13.02
CA ILE A 86 1.36 -9.68 -13.39
C ILE A 86 2.53 -10.43 -12.73
N LEU A 87 2.40 -10.77 -11.45
CA LEU A 87 3.45 -11.42 -10.67
C LEU A 87 3.54 -12.93 -10.96
N GLY A 88 2.43 -13.57 -11.30
CA GLY A 88 2.37 -14.98 -11.65
C GLY A 88 2.94 -15.88 -10.54
N PRO A 89 3.95 -16.72 -10.81
CA PRO A 89 4.52 -17.62 -9.80
C PRO A 89 5.25 -16.91 -8.67
N ASP A 90 5.61 -15.63 -8.85
CA ASP A 90 6.33 -14.82 -7.85
C ASP A 90 5.38 -14.09 -6.88
N ASP A 91 4.07 -14.31 -6.97
CA ASP A 91 3.06 -13.60 -6.16
C ASP A 91 3.06 -14.03 -4.69
N ASP A 92 3.46 -15.26 -4.37
CA ASP A 92 3.40 -15.76 -2.99
C ASP A 92 4.74 -15.79 -2.27
N TYR A 93 4.68 -15.65 -0.95
CA TYR A 93 5.83 -15.74 -0.07
C TYR A 93 5.46 -16.35 1.28
N LEU A 94 6.47 -16.85 1.99
CA LEU A 94 6.31 -17.33 3.35
C LEU A 94 6.55 -16.18 4.33
N GLU A 95 5.57 -15.96 5.21
CA GLU A 95 5.65 -15.00 6.30
C GLU A 95 5.79 -15.74 7.62
N VAL A 96 6.74 -15.31 8.45
CA VAL A 96 7.08 -15.92 9.75
C VAL A 96 7.00 -14.94 10.93
N PHE A 97 6.60 -13.69 10.67
CA PHE A 97 6.47 -12.66 11.69
C PHE A 97 5.01 -12.33 12.04
N LEU A 98 4.04 -13.14 11.60
CA LEU A 98 2.63 -12.93 11.96
C LEU A 98 2.37 -13.37 13.41
N PRO A 99 1.50 -12.68 14.16
CA PRO A 99 1.09 -13.11 15.51
C PRO A 99 0.58 -14.56 15.54
N ASP A 100 -0.09 -15.00 14.47
CA ASP A 100 -0.63 -16.35 14.30
C ASP A 100 0.46 -17.44 14.21
N MET A 101 1.72 -17.06 14.00
CA MET A 101 2.87 -17.99 14.10
C MET A 101 3.02 -18.61 15.48
N ALA A 102 2.58 -17.93 16.54
CA ALA A 102 2.58 -18.50 17.87
C ALA A 102 1.74 -19.79 17.98
N TYR A 103 0.85 -20.02 17.02
CA TYR A 103 -0.06 -21.15 16.96
C TYR A 103 0.11 -22.02 15.69
N SER A 104 1.12 -21.72 14.85
CA SER A 104 1.37 -22.44 13.60
C SER A 104 2.73 -23.15 13.61
N ASP A 105 2.72 -24.44 13.28
CA ASP A 105 3.94 -25.24 13.10
C ASP A 105 4.57 -25.07 11.71
N GLN A 106 3.94 -24.30 10.81
CA GLN A 106 4.38 -24.07 9.44
C GLN A 106 4.36 -22.57 9.07
N PRO A 107 5.27 -22.12 8.18
CA PRO A 107 5.21 -20.78 7.62
C PRO A 107 3.85 -20.47 6.97
N ILE A 108 3.32 -19.26 7.18
CA ILE A 108 2.03 -18.85 6.65
C ILE A 108 2.28 -18.31 5.25
N LYS A 109 1.59 -18.88 4.26
CA LYS A 109 1.61 -18.39 2.89
C LYS A 109 0.82 -17.08 2.81
N GLN A 110 1.43 -16.08 2.19
CA GLN A 110 0.88 -14.74 1.97
C GLN A 110 1.09 -14.37 0.49
N TRP A 111 0.33 -13.39 0.01
CA TRP A 111 0.38 -12.93 -1.38
C TRP A 111 0.72 -11.45 -1.47
N ILE A 112 1.65 -11.11 -2.37
CA ILE A 112 2.02 -9.73 -2.69
C ILE A 112 0.80 -9.00 -3.24
N SER A 113 -0.01 -9.65 -4.08
CA SER A 113 -1.25 -9.11 -4.62
C SER A 113 -2.26 -8.72 -3.56
N GLU A 114 -2.47 -9.55 -2.54
CA GLU A 114 -3.33 -9.25 -1.38
C GLU A 114 -2.77 -8.05 -0.59
N GLY A 115 -1.48 -8.10 -0.25
CA GLY A 115 -0.83 -7.01 0.48
C GLY A 115 -0.91 -5.66 -0.24
N LEU A 116 -0.78 -5.63 -1.57
CA LEU A 116 -0.93 -4.43 -2.38
C LEU A 116 -2.40 -3.98 -2.51
N ALA A 117 -3.35 -4.90 -2.63
CA ALA A 117 -4.78 -4.59 -2.67
C ALA A 117 -5.28 -3.98 -1.35
N ASP A 118 -4.79 -4.49 -0.21
CA ASP A 118 -5.11 -3.94 1.10
C ASP A 118 -4.59 -2.50 1.28
N ILE A 119 -3.34 -2.25 0.87
CA ILE A 119 -2.77 -0.89 0.89
C ILE A 119 -3.55 0.02 -0.07
N TYR A 120 -3.92 -0.49 -1.24
CA TYR A 120 -4.72 0.26 -2.21
C TYR A 120 -6.08 0.66 -1.66
N GLN A 121 -6.77 -0.23 -0.95
CA GLN A 121 -8.09 0.05 -0.38
C GLN A 121 -8.08 1.32 0.48
N ASP A 122 -7.14 1.40 1.44
CA ASP A 122 -6.99 2.56 2.32
C ASP A 122 -6.71 3.85 1.58
N LEU A 123 -5.69 3.80 0.72
CA LEU A 123 -5.23 4.98 0.02
C LEU A 123 -6.29 5.48 -0.95
N LYS A 124 -6.97 4.57 -1.65
CA LYS A 124 -7.99 4.94 -2.63
C LYS A 124 -9.21 5.54 -1.95
N ASN A 125 -9.67 4.96 -0.84
CA ASN A 125 -10.75 5.54 -0.03
C ASN A 125 -10.39 6.94 0.46
N PHE A 126 -9.18 7.10 0.99
CA PHE A 126 -8.65 8.41 1.41
C PHE A 126 -8.62 9.42 0.27
N ILE A 127 -7.98 9.09 -0.86
CA ILE A 127 -7.84 10.01 -2.00
C ILE A 127 -9.20 10.39 -2.57
N PHE A 128 -10.12 9.43 -2.67
CA PHE A 128 -11.46 9.69 -3.18
C PHE A 128 -12.17 10.76 -2.35
N VAL A 129 -12.21 10.59 -1.02
CA VAL A 129 -12.79 11.60 -0.12
C VAL A 129 -12.02 12.92 -0.19
N PHE A 130 -10.69 12.86 -0.24
CA PHE A 130 -9.85 14.05 -0.28
C PHE A 130 -10.13 14.93 -1.51
N GLN A 131 -10.44 14.31 -2.65
CA GLN A 131 -10.77 14.99 -3.90
C GLN A 131 -12.15 15.66 -3.91
N LEU A 132 -13.07 15.29 -3.01
CA LEU A 132 -14.40 15.92 -2.92
C LEU A 132 -14.32 17.37 -2.41
N GLY A 133 -13.25 17.74 -1.71
CA GLY A 133 -12.98 19.12 -1.30
C GLY A 133 -13.78 19.60 -0.07
N PHE A 134 -14.42 18.69 0.66
CA PHE A 134 -15.12 19.02 1.91
C PHE A 134 -14.17 18.91 3.10
N ASN A 135 -13.76 20.05 3.66
CA ASN A 135 -12.68 20.12 4.67
C ASN A 135 -12.81 19.15 5.85
N GLU A 136 -14.04 18.95 6.36
CA GLU A 136 -14.31 18.03 7.48
C GLU A 136 -14.02 16.58 7.09
N THR A 137 -14.61 16.08 6.00
CA THR A 137 -14.41 14.69 5.56
C THR A 137 -12.99 14.45 5.04
N MET A 138 -12.35 15.47 4.44
CA MET A 138 -10.94 15.41 4.07
C MET A 138 -10.04 15.19 5.29
N ASN A 139 -10.33 15.89 6.40
CA ASN A 139 -9.58 15.73 7.64
C ASN A 139 -9.82 14.35 8.25
N ASP A 140 -11.07 13.91 8.37
CA ASP A 140 -11.41 12.61 8.95
C ASP A 140 -10.83 11.45 8.13
N ALA A 141 -10.85 11.55 6.80
CA ALA A 141 -10.24 10.54 5.93
C ALA A 141 -8.72 10.48 6.10
N LEU A 142 -8.06 11.62 6.32
CA LEU A 142 -6.62 11.67 6.62
C LEU A 142 -6.32 10.98 7.95
N VAL A 143 -7.11 11.28 8.99
CA VAL A 143 -6.95 10.69 10.33
C VAL A 143 -7.12 9.17 10.25
N ILE A 144 -8.21 8.69 9.64
CA ILE A 144 -8.48 7.25 9.51
C ILE A 144 -7.36 6.56 8.71
N CYS A 145 -6.93 7.14 7.58
CA CYS A 145 -5.83 6.57 6.80
C CYS A 145 -4.52 6.47 7.61
N LYS A 146 -4.22 7.47 8.44
CA LYS A 146 -3.05 7.47 9.33
C LYS A 146 -3.20 6.45 10.48
N GLU A 147 -4.35 6.35 11.13
CA GLU A 147 -4.59 5.33 12.15
C GLU A 147 -4.44 3.92 11.56
N ASN A 148 -5.03 3.70 10.40
CA ASN A 148 -4.94 2.46 9.64
C ASN A 148 -3.49 2.12 9.23
N PHE A 149 -2.66 3.13 8.98
CA PHE A 149 -1.22 2.94 8.71
C PHE A 149 -0.52 2.32 9.92
N GLU A 150 -0.76 2.90 11.09
CA GLU A 150 -0.16 2.49 12.36
C GLU A 150 -0.65 1.10 12.80
N TYR A 151 -1.93 0.80 12.55
CA TYR A 151 -2.53 -0.45 12.98
C TYR A 151 -2.35 -1.61 11.99
N TYR A 152 -2.33 -1.36 10.68
CA TYR A 152 -2.28 -2.47 9.72
C TYR A 152 -1.55 -2.21 8.40
N TRP A 153 -1.90 -1.20 7.59
CA TRP A 153 -1.41 -1.16 6.21
C TRP A 153 0.07 -0.78 6.12
N GLY A 154 0.59 -0.08 7.14
CA GLY A 154 2.03 0.17 7.27
C GLY A 154 2.83 -1.12 7.47
N GLN A 155 2.29 -2.08 8.25
CA GLN A 155 2.91 -3.40 8.41
C GLN A 155 2.78 -4.24 7.14
N LYS A 156 1.61 -4.21 6.47
CA LYS A 156 1.44 -4.87 5.17
C LYS A 156 2.45 -4.34 4.15
N LEU A 157 2.64 -3.02 4.09
CA LEU A 157 3.61 -2.38 3.18
C LEU A 157 5.02 -2.94 3.36
N VAL A 158 5.54 -3.00 4.59
CA VAL A 158 6.93 -3.46 4.81
C VAL A 158 7.08 -4.97 4.55
N ASN A 159 6.04 -5.77 4.80
CA ASN A 159 6.04 -7.21 4.46
C ASN A 159 6.08 -7.40 2.94
N THR A 160 5.23 -6.67 2.21
CA THR A 160 5.19 -6.66 0.75
C THR A 160 6.51 -6.17 0.15
N LEU A 161 7.13 -5.13 0.74
CA LEU A 161 8.42 -4.61 0.29
C LEU A 161 9.53 -5.67 0.39
N ARG A 162 9.56 -6.44 1.48
CA ARG A 162 10.48 -7.55 1.67
C ARG A 162 10.27 -8.64 0.61
N ALA A 163 9.01 -9.01 0.35
CA ALA A 163 8.67 -10.00 -0.66
C ALA A 163 9.11 -9.55 -2.07
N LEU A 164 8.80 -8.31 -2.46
CA LEU A 164 9.23 -7.72 -3.73
C LEU A 164 10.76 -7.64 -3.86
N HIS A 165 11.46 -7.35 -2.76
CA HIS A 165 12.93 -7.33 -2.77
C HIS A 165 13.47 -8.72 -3.09
N ASN A 166 12.89 -9.76 -2.49
CA ASN A 166 13.24 -11.14 -2.79
C ASN A 166 12.92 -11.50 -4.25
N VAL A 167 11.78 -11.10 -4.80
CA VAL A 167 11.47 -11.34 -6.22
C VAL A 167 12.52 -10.72 -7.15
N LYS A 168 13.01 -9.51 -6.84
CA LYS A 168 14.02 -8.83 -7.68
C LYS A 168 15.44 -9.37 -7.53
N PHE A 169 15.84 -9.76 -6.32
CA PHE A 169 17.26 -10.01 -5.98
C PHE A 169 17.57 -11.40 -5.46
N SER A 170 16.59 -12.27 -5.22
CA SER A 170 16.90 -13.64 -4.82
C SER A 170 17.63 -14.34 -5.97
N PHE A 171 18.73 -14.99 -5.64
CA PHE A 171 19.48 -15.80 -6.60
C PHE A 171 18.58 -16.96 -7.02
N ASN A 172 18.18 -17.00 -8.29
CA ASN A 172 17.67 -18.23 -8.87
C ASN A 172 18.83 -19.23 -8.88
N GLU A 173 18.63 -20.43 -8.34
CA GLU A 173 19.64 -21.49 -8.40
C GLU A 173 20.10 -21.78 -9.85
N ASP A 174 19.27 -21.43 -10.83
CA ASP A 174 19.57 -21.48 -12.27
C ASP A 174 20.66 -20.49 -12.72
N ASP A 175 20.80 -19.33 -12.07
CA ASP A 175 21.84 -18.34 -12.40
C ASP A 175 23.23 -18.80 -11.91
N ILE A 176 23.28 -19.62 -10.85
CA ILE A 176 24.52 -20.20 -10.33
C ILE A 176 25.10 -21.21 -11.35
N HIS A 177 24.26 -21.92 -12.09
CA HIS A 177 24.72 -22.91 -13.06
C HIS A 177 25.34 -22.30 -14.33
N LEU A 178 25.09 -21.03 -14.64
CA LEU A 178 25.64 -20.33 -15.80
C LEU A 178 27.00 -19.69 -15.55
N ASP A 179 27.31 -19.32 -14.30
CA ASP A 179 28.60 -18.72 -13.93
C ASP A 179 29.73 -19.75 -13.74
N PHE A 180 29.41 -21.05 -13.74
CA PHE A 180 30.36 -22.16 -13.58
C PHE A 180 30.52 -23.04 -14.83
N MET A 181 30.04 -22.62 -16.00
CA MET A 181 30.19 -23.34 -17.28
C MET A 181 30.94 -22.49 -18.32
#